data_AF-A0A1R2CFP0-F1
#
_entry.id   AF-A0A1R2CFP0-F1
#
_cell.length_a   1.000
_cell.length_b   1.000
_cell.length_c   1.000
_cell.angle_alpha   90.00
_cell.angle_beta   90.00
_cell.angle_gamma   90.00
#
_symmetry.space_group_name_H-M   'P 1'
#
loop_
_entity.id
_entity.type
_entity.pdbx_description
1 polymer ?
#
loop_
_entity_poly.entity_id
_entity_poly.type
_entity_poly.pdbx_seq_one_letter_code
_entity_poly.pdbx_strand_id
1 'polypeptide(L)'
;MIFRALRRAFKVMNREEYRENYRIASLAKSVESYEMPDFLAPDGGTNPREEKIVLCAVPETAQKFTETSNDPFHKILYEYRPEVVFLQFNPMPYIARQRYVSYQLALKGDEDYNKKSVYSYDNPIPLSWDECLVNLITLDCIRQNVSYSDLDLTSSLATYSYPTHQPHEITEKITDSFVSTITQHVAGGDLSKYHYINNILYMGLMGKSKVVLGDMPEPLLRLQLGNTLPLSTVREIYNFVVEKLAEHYRDNPQVLMTMEEMTLTYFPHIFQMPRDLYLTAMLKETFPAIDQTVAFVGAPHFVPIQRYWVGPPAGINYTQATHIPPKIPNETPEMLIEKQALFDLLLDTKVWGQNYITNPFQYVHECITDIPTKDLEHFKKHFKNMIAHYTTSRDKKINLKAIK
;
A
#
# COMPACT_ATOMS: atom_id res chain seq x y z
N MET A 1 -17.96 15.86 14.28
CA MET A 1 -19.20 15.08 14.05
C MET A 1 -19.05 14.06 12.89
N ILE A 2 -17.82 13.58 12.61
CA ILE A 2 -17.46 12.79 11.41
C ILE A 2 -17.38 11.27 11.71
N PHE A 3 -17.45 10.87 12.98
CA PHE A 3 -17.30 9.47 13.41
C PHE A 3 -18.58 8.80 13.91
N ARG A 4 -19.76 9.43 13.77
CA ARG A 4 -21.03 8.88 14.30
C ARG A 4 -21.75 7.91 13.35
N ALA A 5 -21.46 7.93 12.05
CA ALA A 5 -22.16 7.10 11.06
C ALA A 5 -21.64 5.65 10.97
N LEU A 6 -20.42 5.41 11.45
CA LEU A 6 -19.91 4.07 11.73
C LEU A 6 -19.80 3.98 13.25
N ARG A 7 -20.73 3.30 13.94
CA ARG A 7 -20.44 2.80 15.29
C ARG A 7 -19.32 1.77 15.14
N ARG A 8 -18.07 2.25 15.04
CA ARG A 8 -16.89 1.40 15.02
C ARG A 8 -16.90 0.63 16.32
N ALA A 9 -17.01 -0.70 16.24
CA ALA A 9 -16.99 -1.58 17.40
C ALA A 9 -15.60 -1.62 18.09
N PHE A 10 -14.61 -0.98 17.47
CA PHE A 10 -13.21 -0.95 17.90
C PHE A 10 -12.75 0.48 18.23
N LYS A 11 -11.83 0.58 19.21
CA LYS A 11 -11.23 1.84 19.65
C LYS A 11 -10.20 2.32 18.62
N VAL A 12 -10.20 3.62 18.33
CA VAL A 12 -9.20 4.27 17.49
C VAL A 12 -8.40 5.29 18.29
N MET A 13 -7.15 5.53 17.88
CA MET A 13 -6.38 6.66 18.41
C MET A 13 -7.07 7.97 18.05
N ASN A 14 -7.01 8.94 18.95
CA ASN A 14 -7.56 10.26 18.71
C ASN A 14 -6.61 11.11 17.84
N ARG A 15 -7.06 12.31 17.46
CA ARG A 15 -6.32 13.22 16.58
C ARG A 15 -4.95 13.62 17.14
N GLU A 16 -4.87 13.90 18.44
CA GLU A 16 -3.65 14.37 19.11
C GLU A 16 -2.64 13.23 19.22
N GLU A 17 -3.10 12.04 19.60
CA GLU A 17 -2.28 10.82 19.63
C GLU A 17 -1.65 10.52 18.27
N TYR A 18 -2.42 10.66 17.18
CA TYR A 18 -1.91 10.47 15.82
C TYR A 18 -0.85 11.50 15.43
N ARG A 19 -1.06 12.78 15.77
CA ARG A 19 -0.12 13.86 15.45
C ARG A 19 1.19 13.69 16.22
N GLU A 20 1.11 13.35 17.50
CA GLU A 20 2.29 13.14 18.31
C GLU A 20 3.06 11.89 17.87
N ASN A 21 2.35 10.80 17.58
CA ASN A 21 2.96 9.60 17.01
C ASN A 21 3.71 9.90 15.71
N TYR A 22 3.08 10.60 14.76
CA TYR A 22 3.73 10.94 13.48
C TYR A 22 4.99 11.78 13.68
N ARG A 23 4.92 12.78 14.58
CA ARG A 23 6.04 13.68 14.90
C ARG A 23 7.23 12.94 15.51
N ILE A 24 6.98 11.97 16.40
CA ILE A 24 8.05 11.16 17.00
C ILE A 24 8.61 10.18 15.95
N ALA A 25 7.73 9.49 15.23
CA ALA A 25 8.11 8.48 14.27
C ALA A 25 8.91 9.02 13.08
N SER A 26 8.63 10.25 12.62
CA SER A 26 9.41 10.89 11.56
C SER A 26 10.85 11.21 11.97
N LEU A 27 11.15 11.22 13.27
CA LEU A 27 12.50 11.42 13.81
C LEU A 27 13.24 10.11 14.08
N ALA A 28 12.63 8.95 13.82
CA ALA A 28 13.24 7.65 14.03
C ALA A 28 14.49 7.49 13.14
N LYS A 29 15.57 6.95 13.73
CA LYS A 29 16.87 6.80 13.06
C LYS A 29 17.33 5.35 12.93
N SER A 30 16.68 4.42 13.61
CA SER A 30 17.04 3.01 13.66
C SER A 30 15.80 2.16 13.52
N VAL A 31 16.01 0.90 13.13
CA VAL A 31 14.94 -0.09 13.13
C VAL A 31 14.65 -0.50 14.57
N GLU A 32 13.38 -0.47 14.95
CA GLU A 32 12.91 -0.96 16.25
C GLU A 32 12.06 -2.22 16.03
N SER A 33 12.11 -3.16 16.97
CA SER A 33 11.33 -4.41 16.90
C SER A 33 10.50 -4.61 18.16
N TYR A 34 9.31 -5.18 18.01
CA TYR A 34 8.40 -5.49 19.09
C TYR A 34 7.70 -6.83 18.81
N GLU A 35 7.80 -7.77 19.74
CA GLU A 35 7.04 -9.02 19.70
C GLU A 35 5.60 -8.73 20.14
N MET A 36 4.66 -8.95 19.24
CA MET A 36 3.24 -8.66 19.46
C MET A 36 2.67 -9.65 20.48
N PRO A 37 1.75 -9.23 21.36
CA PRO A 37 1.14 -10.15 22.30
C PRO A 37 0.26 -11.17 21.57
N ASP A 38 0.28 -12.40 22.07
CA ASP A 38 -0.51 -13.51 21.52
C ASP A 38 -2.01 -13.21 21.60
N PHE A 39 -2.74 -13.63 20.58
CA PHE A 39 -4.19 -13.74 20.71
C PHE A 39 -4.54 -15.01 21.49
N LEU A 40 -5.66 -14.96 22.22
CA LEU A 40 -6.27 -16.16 22.76
C LEU A 40 -6.65 -17.10 21.61
N ALA A 41 -6.64 -18.41 21.88
CA ALA A 41 -7.11 -19.41 20.93
C ALA A 41 -8.56 -19.08 20.47
N PRO A 42 -8.90 -19.32 19.19
CA PRO A 42 -10.19 -18.92 18.62
C PRO A 42 -11.39 -19.66 19.24
N ASP A 43 -11.14 -20.75 19.98
CA ASP A 43 -12.12 -21.50 20.77
C ASP A 43 -12.39 -20.90 22.16
N GLY A 44 -11.70 -19.82 22.54
CA GLY A 44 -11.79 -19.23 23.87
C GLY A 44 -11.04 -20.00 24.95
N GLY A 45 -10.16 -20.94 24.56
CA GLY A 45 -9.26 -21.64 25.46
C GLY A 45 -8.31 -20.69 26.18
N THR A 46 -7.84 -21.10 27.36
CA THR A 46 -6.86 -20.34 28.16
C THR A 46 -5.44 -20.43 27.62
N ASN A 47 -5.20 -21.29 26.62
CA ASN A 47 -3.87 -21.46 26.05
C ASN A 47 -3.63 -20.35 25.02
N PRO A 48 -2.50 -19.61 25.14
CA PRO A 48 -2.08 -18.69 24.10
C PRO A 48 -1.81 -19.47 22.81
N ARG A 49 -2.04 -18.82 21.67
CA ARG A 49 -1.55 -19.31 20.38
C ARG A 49 -0.02 -19.39 20.44
N GLU A 50 0.57 -20.44 19.88
CA GLU A 50 2.04 -20.57 19.76
C GLU A 50 2.64 -19.68 18.67
N GLU A 51 1.76 -19.06 17.87
CA GLU A 51 2.10 -18.27 16.71
C GLU A 51 2.70 -16.91 17.13
N LYS A 52 3.88 -16.58 16.61
CA LYS A 52 4.61 -15.36 16.97
C LYS A 52 4.62 -14.32 15.85
N ILE A 53 4.40 -13.06 16.23
CA ILE A 53 4.57 -11.93 15.32
C ILE A 53 5.61 -10.97 15.86
N VAL A 54 6.62 -10.69 15.03
CA VAL A 54 7.58 -9.61 15.29
C VAL A 54 7.26 -8.45 14.38
N LEU A 55 6.84 -7.33 14.96
CA LEU A 55 6.62 -6.08 14.25
C LEU A 55 7.90 -5.25 14.27
N CYS A 56 8.30 -4.70 13.13
CA CYS A 56 9.50 -3.91 12.95
C CYS A 56 9.18 -2.53 12.37
N ALA A 57 9.58 -1.48 13.07
CA ALA A 57 9.51 -0.09 12.64
C ALA A 57 10.72 0.24 11.76
N VAL A 58 10.48 0.67 10.54
CA VAL A 58 11.51 1.06 9.59
C VAL A 58 11.55 2.59 9.48
N PRO A 59 12.69 3.25 9.76
CA PRO A 59 12.82 4.68 9.58
C PRO A 59 12.88 5.02 8.08
N GLU A 60 12.44 6.23 7.74
CA GLU A 60 12.57 6.75 6.37
C GLU A 60 14.04 7.02 6.00
N THR A 61 14.84 7.40 6.99
CA THR A 61 16.28 7.60 6.82
C THR A 61 16.95 6.29 6.37
N ALA A 62 17.60 6.33 5.19
CA ALA A 62 18.31 5.19 4.64
C ALA A 62 19.34 4.62 5.63
N GLN A 63 19.21 3.32 5.92
CA GLN A 63 20.13 2.59 6.77
C GLN A 63 21.19 1.91 5.91
N LYS A 64 22.45 1.97 6.35
CA LYS A 64 23.55 1.21 5.74
C LYS A 64 24.15 0.31 6.82
N PHE A 65 24.24 -0.98 6.51
CA PHE A 65 24.86 -1.97 7.38
C PHE A 65 26.14 -2.45 6.69
N THR A 66 27.28 -2.28 7.35
CA THR A 66 28.58 -2.73 6.83
C THR A 66 28.81 -4.23 7.01
N GLU A 67 28.16 -4.82 8.01
CA GLU A 67 28.25 -6.25 8.34
C GLU A 67 26.85 -6.84 8.40
N THR A 68 26.71 -8.07 7.90
CA THR A 68 25.44 -8.82 7.88
C THR A 68 24.89 -9.09 9.28
N SER A 69 25.77 -9.24 10.28
CA SER A 69 25.41 -9.39 11.71
C SER A 69 24.66 -8.19 12.29
N ASN A 70 24.91 -7.00 11.73
CA ASN A 70 24.29 -5.76 12.20
C ASN A 70 23.01 -5.42 11.44
N ASP A 71 22.65 -6.21 10.42
CA ASP A 71 21.44 -6.04 9.63
C ASP A 71 20.22 -6.63 10.38
N PRO A 72 19.25 -5.80 10.80
CA PRO A 72 18.08 -6.24 11.56
C PRO A 72 17.31 -7.38 10.88
N PHE A 73 17.21 -7.36 9.55
CA PHE A 73 16.51 -8.37 8.77
C PHE A 73 17.19 -9.73 8.89
N HIS A 74 18.51 -9.78 8.69
CA HIS A 74 19.27 -11.02 8.84
C HIS A 74 19.22 -11.57 10.27
N LYS A 75 19.33 -10.69 11.28
CA LYS A 75 19.18 -11.08 12.67
C LYS A 75 17.81 -11.72 12.93
N ILE A 76 16.74 -11.07 12.48
CA ILE A 76 15.37 -11.56 12.68
C ILE A 76 15.12 -12.86 11.91
N LEU A 77 15.62 -12.99 10.68
CA LEU A 77 15.52 -14.25 9.92
C LEU A 77 16.21 -15.41 10.65
N TYR A 78 17.36 -15.17 11.27
CA TYR A 78 18.11 -16.19 12.00
C TYR A 78 17.42 -16.58 13.31
N GLU A 79 16.95 -15.59 14.07
CA GLU A 79 16.35 -15.75 15.40
C GLU A 79 14.93 -16.33 15.32
N TYR A 80 14.11 -15.81 14.40
CA TYR A 80 12.68 -16.10 14.32
C TYR A 80 12.27 -16.92 13.11
N ARG A 81 13.18 -17.27 12.18
CA ARG A 81 12.92 -18.15 11.02
C ARG A 81 11.50 -18.04 10.43
N PRO A 82 11.05 -16.82 10.06
CA PRO A 82 9.66 -16.59 9.73
C PRO A 82 9.26 -17.36 8.48
N GLU A 83 8.05 -17.91 8.47
CA GLU A 83 7.50 -18.46 7.24
C GLU A 83 7.06 -17.34 6.29
N VAL A 84 6.56 -16.24 6.85
CA VAL A 84 6.11 -15.05 6.11
C VAL A 84 6.82 -13.79 6.54
N VAL A 85 7.27 -13.04 5.54
CA VAL A 85 7.74 -11.67 5.66
C VAL A 85 6.64 -10.75 5.14
N PHE A 86 5.99 -10.04 6.05
CA PHE A 86 4.95 -9.06 5.73
C PHE A 86 5.58 -7.68 5.56
N LEU A 87 5.32 -7.01 4.43
CA LEU A 87 5.91 -5.71 4.12
C LEU A 87 4.83 -4.66 3.93
N GLN A 88 5.02 -3.46 4.50
CA GLN A 88 4.26 -2.28 4.07
C GLN A 88 4.70 -1.88 2.66
N PHE A 89 4.10 -2.53 1.67
CA PHE A 89 4.26 -2.25 0.26
C PHE A 89 2.90 -2.29 -0.43
N ASN A 90 2.61 -1.34 -1.31
CA ASN A 90 1.33 -1.28 -2.03
C ASN A 90 1.19 -2.50 -2.97
N PRO A 91 0.18 -3.36 -2.78
CA PRO A 91 0.05 -4.59 -3.57
C PRO A 91 -0.53 -4.38 -4.97
N MET A 92 -1.17 -3.23 -5.24
CA MET A 92 -1.96 -3.04 -6.46
C MET A 92 -1.21 -3.19 -7.78
N PRO A 93 0.04 -2.72 -7.94
CA PRO A 93 0.77 -2.92 -9.19
C PRO A 93 0.95 -4.40 -9.54
N TYR A 94 1.16 -5.25 -8.53
CA TYR A 94 1.29 -6.70 -8.66
C TYR A 94 -0.07 -7.36 -8.94
N ILE A 95 -1.06 -7.10 -8.08
CA ILE A 95 -2.39 -7.70 -8.16
C ILE A 95 -3.07 -7.39 -9.51
N ALA A 96 -3.03 -6.14 -9.95
CA ALA A 96 -3.67 -5.74 -11.19
C ALA A 96 -3.09 -6.49 -12.41
N ARG A 97 -1.77 -6.72 -12.43
CA ARG A 97 -1.12 -7.49 -13.50
C ARG A 97 -1.46 -8.97 -13.43
N GLN A 98 -1.46 -9.55 -12.23
CA GLN A 98 -1.89 -10.93 -12.02
C GLN A 98 -3.33 -11.13 -12.52
N ARG A 99 -4.27 -10.26 -12.14
CA ARG A 99 -5.66 -10.32 -12.59
C ARG A 99 -5.78 -10.15 -14.11
N TYR A 100 -5.00 -9.24 -14.70
CA TYR A 100 -5.00 -9.02 -16.15
C TYR A 100 -4.50 -10.25 -16.93
N VAL A 101 -3.41 -10.89 -16.51
CA VAL A 101 -2.90 -12.10 -17.18
C VAL A 101 -3.89 -13.24 -17.07
N SER A 102 -4.44 -13.49 -15.87
CA SER A 102 -5.49 -14.48 -15.65
C SER A 102 -6.69 -14.28 -16.59
N TYR A 103 -7.04 -13.04 -16.92
CA TYR A 103 -8.07 -12.76 -17.90
C TYR A 103 -7.68 -13.07 -19.32
N GLN A 104 -6.49 -12.64 -19.74
CA GLN A 104 -6.04 -12.90 -21.10
C GLN A 104 -6.01 -14.41 -21.37
N LEU A 105 -5.59 -15.21 -20.38
CA LEU A 105 -5.64 -16.66 -20.44
C LEU A 105 -7.07 -17.20 -20.46
N ALA A 106 -7.96 -16.69 -19.60
CA ALA A 106 -9.38 -17.05 -19.65
C ALA A 106 -10.01 -16.78 -21.02
N LEU A 107 -9.71 -15.62 -21.65
CA LEU A 107 -10.21 -15.27 -22.98
C LEU A 107 -9.71 -16.22 -24.06
N LYS A 108 -8.45 -16.67 -23.97
CA LYS A 108 -7.84 -17.67 -24.86
C LYS A 108 -8.43 -19.08 -24.68
N GLY A 109 -9.26 -19.30 -23.66
CA GLY A 109 -9.94 -20.58 -23.42
C GLY A 109 -9.11 -21.58 -22.64
N ASP A 110 -8.12 -21.11 -21.87
CA ASP A 110 -7.37 -21.94 -20.93
C ASP A 110 -8.31 -22.52 -19.85
N GLU A 111 -8.26 -23.83 -19.63
CA GLU A 111 -9.21 -24.56 -18.77
C GLU A 111 -9.07 -24.19 -17.28
N ASP A 112 -7.89 -23.75 -16.87
CA ASP A 112 -7.59 -23.37 -15.49
C ASP A 112 -8.16 -21.98 -15.10
N TYR A 113 -8.66 -21.20 -16.08
CA TYR A 113 -9.08 -19.83 -15.87
C TYR A 113 -10.56 -19.58 -16.22
N ASN A 114 -11.35 -19.19 -15.21
CA ASN A 114 -12.79 -18.98 -15.37
C ASN A 114 -13.13 -17.55 -15.86
N LYS A 115 -13.78 -17.45 -17.03
CA LYS A 115 -14.28 -16.19 -17.63
C LYS A 115 -15.31 -15.41 -16.80
N LYS A 116 -16.00 -16.06 -15.84
CA LYS A 116 -17.00 -15.41 -14.97
C LYS A 116 -16.40 -14.71 -13.75
N SER A 117 -15.17 -15.06 -13.34
CA SER A 117 -14.48 -14.45 -12.19
C SER A 117 -13.89 -13.06 -12.50
N VAL A 118 -14.15 -12.53 -13.69
CA VAL A 118 -13.26 -11.54 -14.30
C VAL A 118 -13.90 -10.17 -14.57
N TYR A 119 -15.07 -9.92 -13.97
CA TYR A 119 -15.82 -8.68 -14.19
C TYR A 119 -15.22 -7.44 -13.51
N SER A 120 -14.15 -7.55 -12.71
CA SER A 120 -13.54 -6.40 -12.02
C SER A 120 -12.04 -6.56 -11.76
N TYR A 121 -11.22 -6.32 -12.80
CA TYR A 121 -9.74 -6.24 -12.65
C TYR A 121 -9.34 -5.18 -11.63
N ASP A 122 -10.02 -4.04 -11.72
CA ASP A 122 -9.76 -2.87 -10.90
C ASP A 122 -10.44 -2.95 -9.54
N ASN A 123 -10.86 -4.13 -9.06
CA ASN A 123 -11.41 -4.24 -7.72
C ASN A 123 -10.39 -3.68 -6.70
N PRO A 124 -10.70 -2.59 -5.98
CA PRO A 124 -9.75 -1.94 -5.09
C PRO A 124 -9.41 -2.79 -3.87
N ILE A 125 -10.24 -3.79 -3.56
CA ILE A 125 -10.10 -4.67 -2.41
C ILE A 125 -9.40 -5.97 -2.87
N PRO A 126 -8.27 -6.36 -2.26
CA PRO A 126 -7.70 -7.69 -2.44
C PRO A 126 -8.69 -8.75 -1.95
N LEU A 127 -8.81 -9.83 -2.70
CA LEU A 127 -9.78 -10.90 -2.42
C LEU A 127 -9.37 -11.70 -1.18
N SER A 128 -8.07 -11.85 -0.95
CA SER A 128 -7.48 -12.52 0.19
C SER A 128 -6.03 -12.05 0.39
N TRP A 129 -5.41 -12.44 1.50
CA TRP A 129 -3.98 -12.18 1.71
C TRP A 129 -3.08 -12.95 0.74
N ASP A 130 -3.53 -14.11 0.24
CA ASP A 130 -2.80 -14.89 -0.77
C ASP A 130 -2.66 -14.12 -2.09
N GLU A 131 -3.63 -13.27 -2.43
CA GLU A 131 -3.53 -12.41 -3.62
C GLU A 131 -2.40 -11.37 -3.49
N CYS A 132 -2.06 -11.00 -2.25
CA CYS A 132 -0.95 -10.11 -1.95
C CYS A 132 0.40 -10.83 -1.80
N LEU A 133 0.45 -12.16 -1.89
CA LEU A 133 1.68 -12.95 -1.80
C LEU A 133 2.43 -12.90 -3.14
N VAL A 134 3.67 -12.43 -3.11
CA VAL A 134 4.52 -12.38 -4.31
C VAL A 134 4.98 -13.79 -4.67
N ASN A 135 4.52 -14.29 -5.81
CA ASN A 135 4.91 -15.59 -6.35
C ASN A 135 5.82 -15.38 -7.57
N LEU A 136 7.06 -15.85 -7.49
CA LEU A 136 8.06 -15.69 -8.56
C LEU A 136 7.66 -16.39 -9.87
N ILE A 137 6.91 -17.49 -9.79
CA ILE A 137 6.39 -18.18 -10.98
C ILE A 137 5.31 -17.32 -11.62
N THR A 138 4.38 -16.77 -10.82
CA THR A 138 3.37 -15.82 -11.33
C THR A 138 4.03 -14.61 -11.98
N LEU A 139 5.13 -14.10 -11.41
CA LEU A 139 5.90 -13.02 -12.03
C LEU A 139 6.51 -13.41 -13.38
N ASP A 140 7.01 -14.63 -13.54
CA ASP A 140 7.46 -15.12 -14.84
C ASP A 140 6.32 -15.24 -15.85
N CYS A 141 5.17 -15.75 -15.44
CA CYS A 141 3.97 -15.77 -16.29
C CYS A 141 3.57 -14.35 -16.70
N ILE A 142 3.65 -13.37 -15.80
CA ILE A 142 3.38 -11.95 -16.11
C ILE A 142 4.44 -11.38 -17.06
N ARG A 143 5.73 -11.65 -16.83
CA ARG A 143 6.84 -11.15 -17.63
C ARG A 143 6.79 -11.66 -19.06
N GLN A 144 6.47 -12.95 -19.23
CA GLN A 144 6.42 -13.62 -20.53
C GLN A 144 5.02 -13.57 -21.17
N ASN A 145 4.00 -13.19 -20.41
CA ASN A 145 2.58 -13.19 -20.80
C ASN A 145 2.10 -14.58 -21.31
N VAL A 146 2.50 -15.62 -20.60
CA VAL A 146 2.21 -17.04 -20.91
C VAL A 146 1.50 -17.72 -19.75
N SER A 147 0.90 -18.87 -20.02
CA SER A 147 0.33 -19.75 -18.99
C SER A 147 1.45 -20.41 -18.17
N TYR A 148 1.10 -21.01 -17.04
CA TYR A 148 2.06 -21.78 -16.25
C TYR A 148 2.62 -23.00 -17.01
N SER A 149 1.80 -23.66 -17.84
CA SER A 149 2.20 -24.86 -18.58
C SER A 149 3.20 -24.59 -19.69
N ASP A 150 3.24 -23.34 -20.19
CA ASP A 150 4.17 -22.90 -21.22
C ASP A 150 5.50 -22.34 -20.66
N LEU A 151 5.65 -22.28 -19.34
CA LEU A 151 6.80 -21.65 -18.70
C LEU A 151 8.04 -22.55 -18.72
N ASP A 152 9.17 -22.02 -19.20
CA ASP A 152 10.47 -22.67 -18.99
C ASP A 152 10.95 -22.46 -17.55
N LEU A 153 10.75 -23.48 -16.72
CA LEU A 153 11.17 -23.46 -15.31
C LEU A 153 12.69 -23.50 -15.13
N THR A 154 13.49 -23.87 -16.14
CA THR A 154 14.95 -23.94 -16.02
C THR A 154 15.62 -22.56 -15.98
N SER A 155 14.93 -21.54 -16.51
CA SER A 155 15.38 -20.14 -16.56
C SER A 155 14.47 -19.19 -15.79
N SER A 156 13.59 -19.73 -14.95
CA SER A 156 12.62 -18.97 -14.15
C SER A 156 13.30 -18.14 -13.04
N LEU A 157 12.72 -16.99 -12.70
CA LEU A 157 13.05 -16.23 -11.50
C LEU A 157 12.95 -17.06 -10.22
N ALA A 158 12.08 -18.07 -10.20
CA ALA A 158 11.94 -18.98 -9.06
C ALA A 158 13.20 -19.81 -8.77
N THR A 159 14.12 -19.95 -9.73
CA THR A 159 15.36 -20.69 -9.53
C THR A 159 16.44 -19.88 -8.82
N TYR A 160 16.25 -18.57 -8.62
CA TYR A 160 17.23 -17.69 -7.95
C TYR A 160 17.59 -18.18 -6.53
N SER A 161 16.63 -18.80 -5.84
CA SER A 161 16.82 -19.27 -4.46
C SER A 161 17.39 -20.69 -4.34
N TYR A 162 17.77 -21.33 -5.45
CA TYR A 162 18.24 -22.73 -5.45
C TYR A 162 19.70 -22.83 -5.92
N PRO A 163 20.69 -22.67 -5.02
CA PRO A 163 22.11 -22.73 -5.38
C PRO A 163 22.55 -24.09 -5.93
N THR A 164 21.82 -25.17 -5.61
CA THR A 164 22.07 -26.51 -6.19
C THR A 164 21.49 -26.68 -7.59
N HIS A 165 20.59 -25.78 -8.01
CA HIS A 165 19.92 -25.84 -9.30
C HIS A 165 20.43 -24.78 -10.29
N GLN A 166 21.34 -23.89 -9.87
CA GLN A 166 21.96 -22.89 -10.74
C GLN A 166 23.49 -22.80 -10.60
N PRO A 167 24.23 -22.94 -11.71
CA PRO A 167 25.58 -22.43 -11.82
C PRO A 167 25.61 -20.90 -11.60
N HIS A 168 26.69 -20.39 -11.01
CA HIS A 168 26.89 -18.96 -10.75
C HIS A 168 26.64 -18.06 -11.97
N GLU A 169 27.01 -18.55 -13.16
CA GLU A 169 26.81 -17.87 -14.45
C GLU A 169 25.32 -17.63 -14.78
N ILE A 170 24.41 -18.51 -14.36
CA ILE A 170 22.98 -18.33 -14.60
C ILE A 170 22.44 -17.26 -13.64
N THR A 171 22.87 -17.28 -12.38
CA THR A 171 22.49 -16.27 -11.38
C THR A 171 22.90 -14.87 -11.83
N GLU A 172 24.14 -14.69 -12.31
CA GLU A 172 24.58 -13.41 -12.88
C GLU A 172 23.71 -12.99 -14.08
N LYS A 173 23.39 -13.91 -14.98
CA LYS A 173 22.55 -13.64 -16.16
C LYS A 173 21.11 -13.23 -15.82
N ILE A 174 20.53 -13.77 -14.73
CA ILE A 174 19.14 -13.48 -14.35
C ILE A 174 19.00 -12.38 -13.31
N THR A 175 20.08 -11.96 -12.63
CA THR A 175 20.03 -10.92 -11.56
C THR A 175 19.38 -9.63 -12.04
N ASP A 176 19.85 -9.08 -13.17
CA ASP A 176 19.31 -7.82 -13.70
C ASP A 176 17.82 -7.98 -14.07
N SER A 177 17.46 -9.11 -14.67
CA SER A 177 16.06 -9.43 -15.01
C SER A 177 15.20 -9.60 -13.75
N PHE A 178 15.75 -10.16 -12.68
CA PHE A 178 15.04 -10.35 -11.42
C PHE A 178 14.72 -9.01 -10.76
N VAL A 179 15.74 -8.16 -10.61
CA VAL A 179 15.61 -6.82 -10.04
C VAL A 179 14.67 -5.96 -10.89
N SER A 180 14.83 -5.97 -12.21
CA SER A 180 13.98 -5.20 -13.12
C SER A 180 12.53 -5.68 -13.06
N THR A 181 12.30 -7.00 -12.99
CA THR A 181 10.95 -7.57 -12.93
C THR A 181 10.26 -7.20 -11.63
N ILE A 182 10.92 -7.30 -10.49
CA ILE A 182 10.35 -6.88 -9.20
C ILE A 182 10.07 -5.37 -9.22
N THR A 183 11.03 -4.55 -9.65
CA THR A 183 10.86 -3.09 -9.74
C THR A 183 9.64 -2.73 -10.61
N GLN A 184 9.50 -3.38 -11.75
CA GLN A 184 8.47 -3.04 -12.73
C GLN A 184 7.11 -3.65 -12.38
N HIS A 185 7.05 -4.92 -11.95
CA HIS A 185 5.81 -5.70 -11.79
C HIS A 185 5.32 -5.81 -10.35
N VAL A 186 6.22 -5.69 -9.36
CA VAL A 186 5.83 -5.67 -7.94
C VAL A 186 5.72 -4.23 -7.46
N ALA A 187 6.78 -3.43 -7.61
CA ALA A 187 6.77 -2.05 -7.15
C ALA A 187 6.02 -1.08 -8.09
N GLY A 188 5.80 -1.45 -9.35
CA GLY A 188 5.12 -0.58 -10.32
C GLY A 188 5.93 0.65 -10.76
N GLY A 189 7.24 0.66 -10.51
CA GLY A 189 8.12 1.80 -10.77
C GLY A 189 8.28 2.79 -9.61
N ASP A 190 7.38 2.73 -8.61
CA ASP A 190 7.40 3.60 -7.44
C ASP A 190 7.84 2.79 -6.21
N LEU A 191 9.12 2.89 -5.85
CA LEU A 191 9.67 2.24 -4.66
C LEU A 191 9.17 2.91 -3.38
N SER A 192 9.19 2.17 -2.27
CA SER A 192 8.83 2.71 -0.96
C SER A 192 9.81 3.80 -0.54
N LYS A 193 9.30 4.88 0.07
CA LYS A 193 10.13 5.90 0.73
C LYS A 193 10.97 5.33 1.88
N TYR A 194 10.52 4.23 2.47
CA TYR A 194 11.29 3.45 3.44
C TYR A 194 12.30 2.57 2.70
N HIS A 195 13.48 3.11 2.40
CA HIS A 195 14.51 2.43 1.62
C HIS A 195 14.81 0.99 2.07
N TYR A 196 14.79 0.76 3.38
CA TYR A 196 15.08 -0.55 3.92
C TYR A 196 13.97 -1.58 3.65
N ILE A 197 12.70 -1.16 3.54
CA ILE A 197 11.61 -2.05 3.08
C ILE A 197 11.88 -2.53 1.65
N ASN A 198 12.39 -1.65 0.77
CA ASN A 198 12.77 -2.07 -0.60
C ASN A 198 13.85 -3.15 -0.55
N ASN A 199 14.90 -2.98 0.26
CA ASN A 199 15.96 -3.97 0.41
C ASN A 199 15.41 -5.31 0.91
N ILE A 200 14.51 -5.29 1.91
CA ILE A 200 13.89 -6.50 2.44
C ILE A 200 13.05 -7.22 1.38
N LEU A 201 12.32 -6.49 0.53
CA LEU A 201 11.57 -7.09 -0.58
C LEU A 201 12.49 -7.93 -1.48
N TYR A 202 13.61 -7.35 -1.93
CA TYR A 202 14.57 -8.08 -2.76
C TYR A 202 15.19 -9.24 -2.01
N MET A 203 15.72 -9.02 -0.80
CA MET A 203 16.39 -10.06 -0.02
C MET A 203 15.46 -11.21 0.36
N GLY A 204 14.22 -10.92 0.74
CA GLY A 204 13.21 -11.92 1.07
C GLY A 204 12.85 -12.79 -0.13
N LEU A 205 12.64 -12.19 -1.30
CA LEU A 205 12.36 -12.94 -2.53
C LEU A 205 13.57 -13.77 -3.00
N MET A 206 14.78 -13.22 -2.91
CA MET A 206 16.01 -13.98 -3.20
C MET A 206 16.18 -15.15 -2.24
N GLY A 207 15.85 -14.96 -0.96
CA GLY A 207 15.95 -15.95 0.12
C GLY A 207 14.80 -16.94 0.22
N LYS A 208 13.87 -16.98 -0.76
CA LYS A 208 12.68 -17.85 -0.77
C LYS A 208 11.70 -17.62 0.38
N SER A 209 11.75 -16.46 1.02
CA SER A 209 10.73 -16.08 2.00
C SER A 209 9.40 -15.85 1.27
N LYS A 210 8.29 -16.24 1.90
CA LYS A 210 6.96 -15.84 1.42
C LYS A 210 6.77 -14.36 1.75
N VAL A 211 6.80 -13.50 0.74
CA VAL A 211 6.69 -12.04 0.93
C VAL A 211 5.26 -11.57 0.64
N VAL A 212 4.59 -11.05 1.66
CA VAL A 212 3.23 -10.50 1.54
C VAL A 212 3.28 -8.97 1.47
N LEU A 213 2.66 -8.40 0.43
CA LEU A 213 2.52 -6.96 0.24
C LEU A 213 1.29 -6.45 0.99
N GLY A 214 1.52 -5.89 2.18
CA GLY A 214 0.50 -5.64 3.18
C GLY A 214 -0.05 -4.22 3.25
N ASP A 215 0.46 -3.26 2.47
CA ASP A 215 -0.03 -1.88 2.56
C ASP A 215 -1.43 -1.75 1.93
N MET A 216 -2.16 -0.72 2.38
CA MET A 216 -3.48 -0.43 1.87
C MET A 216 -3.42 -0.03 0.39
N PRO A 217 -4.18 -0.69 -0.49
CA PRO A 217 -4.35 -0.26 -1.86
C PRO A 217 -4.75 1.21 -1.95
N GLU A 218 -4.00 1.96 -2.75
CA GLU A 218 -4.27 3.38 -2.93
C GLU A 218 -5.70 3.66 -3.47
N PRO A 219 -6.22 2.90 -4.47
CA PRO A 219 -7.62 3.03 -4.90
C PRO A 219 -8.64 2.82 -3.76
N LEU A 220 -8.38 1.87 -2.85
CA LEU A 220 -9.24 1.62 -1.69
C LEU A 220 -9.25 2.82 -0.74
N LEU A 221 -8.07 3.38 -0.45
CA LEU A 221 -7.96 4.58 0.39
C LEU A 221 -8.72 5.75 -0.23
N ARG A 222 -8.56 5.96 -1.55
CA ARG A 222 -9.26 7.03 -2.29
C ARG A 222 -10.77 6.90 -2.23
N LEU A 223 -11.31 5.68 -2.34
CA LEU A 223 -12.75 5.43 -2.26
C LEU A 223 -13.27 5.63 -0.83
N GLN A 224 -12.55 5.16 0.18
CA GLN A 224 -12.92 5.38 1.59
C GLN A 224 -12.93 6.86 1.96
N LEU A 225 -11.86 7.60 1.62
CA LEU A 225 -11.77 9.04 1.87
C LEU A 225 -12.81 9.81 1.07
N GLY A 226 -12.96 9.49 -0.22
CA GLY A 226 -13.93 10.11 -1.11
C GLY A 226 -15.36 9.97 -0.61
N ASN A 227 -15.74 8.82 -0.08
CA ASN A 227 -17.10 8.59 0.41
C ASN A 227 -17.33 9.05 1.85
N THR A 228 -16.27 9.49 2.55
CA THR A 228 -16.36 9.97 3.94
C THR A 228 -16.23 11.49 4.06
N LEU A 229 -15.42 12.13 3.19
CA LEU A 229 -15.12 13.55 3.27
C LEU A 229 -15.93 14.34 2.23
N PRO A 230 -16.75 15.32 2.66
CA PRO A 230 -17.38 16.27 1.75
C PRO A 230 -16.33 17.08 0.99
N LEU A 231 -16.63 17.44 -0.25
CA LEU A 231 -15.71 18.25 -1.08
C LEU A 231 -15.28 19.56 -0.40
N SER A 232 -16.18 20.24 0.32
CA SER A 232 -15.84 21.45 1.07
C SER A 232 -14.72 21.22 2.09
N THR A 233 -14.79 20.12 2.85
CA THR A 233 -13.76 19.73 3.81
C THR A 233 -12.44 19.41 3.13
N VAL A 234 -12.47 18.72 1.98
CA VAL A 234 -11.23 18.41 1.23
C VAL A 234 -10.56 19.70 0.73
N ARG A 235 -11.35 20.67 0.23
CA ARG A 235 -10.86 22.00 -0.17
C ARG A 235 -10.26 22.78 1.01
N GLU A 236 -10.88 22.71 2.19
CA GLU A 236 -10.36 23.33 3.42
C GLU A 236 -9.02 22.73 3.84
N ILE A 237 -8.92 21.39 3.86
CA ILE A 237 -7.67 20.67 4.14
C ILE A 237 -6.58 21.09 3.15
N TYR A 238 -6.90 21.10 1.86
CA TYR A 238 -5.97 21.54 0.82
C TYR A 238 -5.48 22.97 1.05
N ASN A 239 -6.38 23.92 1.27
CA ASN A 239 -6.02 25.31 1.48
C ASN A 239 -5.13 25.48 2.72
N PHE A 240 -5.44 24.77 3.80
CA PHE A 240 -4.64 24.76 5.03
C PHE A 240 -3.24 24.18 4.80
N VAL A 241 -3.13 23.04 4.11
CA VAL A 241 -1.84 22.40 3.81
C VAL A 241 -0.98 23.32 2.95
N VAL A 242 -1.55 23.93 1.90
CA VAL A 242 -0.82 24.89 1.05
C VAL A 242 -0.36 26.12 1.84
N GLU A 243 -1.19 26.63 2.75
CA GLU A 243 -0.81 27.74 3.63
C GLU A 243 0.34 27.36 4.56
N LYS A 244 0.29 26.18 5.19
CA LYS A 244 1.38 25.68 6.04
C LYS A 244 2.65 25.38 5.27
N LEU A 245 2.53 24.90 4.04
CA LEU A 245 3.67 24.70 3.17
C LEU A 245 4.31 26.04 2.78
N ALA A 246 3.50 27.06 2.49
CA ALA A 246 4.00 28.40 2.22
C ALA A 246 4.62 29.09 3.46
N GLU A 247 4.08 28.87 4.66
CA GLU A 247 4.72 29.25 5.93
C GLU A 247 6.09 28.57 6.09
N HIS A 248 6.13 27.23 5.96
CA HIS A 248 7.35 26.45 6.08
C HIS A 248 8.47 26.94 5.14
N TYR A 249 8.15 27.17 3.86
CA TYR A 249 9.14 27.66 2.90
C TYR A 249 9.57 29.12 3.11
N ARG A 250 8.75 29.95 3.77
CA ARG A 250 9.18 31.30 4.19
C ARG A 250 10.18 31.22 5.33
N ASP A 251 9.94 30.35 6.29
CA ASP A 251 10.76 30.24 7.50
C ASP A 251 12.02 29.38 7.26
N ASN A 252 11.92 28.34 6.42
CA ASN A 252 12.94 27.33 6.17
C ASN A 252 13.06 27.01 4.65
N PRO A 253 13.48 27.98 3.81
CA PRO A 253 13.48 27.82 2.35
C PRO A 253 14.37 26.67 1.85
N GLN A 254 15.36 26.25 2.64
CA GLN A 254 16.33 25.20 2.28
C GLN A 254 15.82 23.78 2.61
N VAL A 255 14.75 23.65 3.41
CA VAL A 255 14.22 22.35 3.81
C VAL A 255 13.05 22.01 2.89
N LEU A 256 13.30 21.15 1.92
CA LEU A 256 12.25 20.66 1.03
C LEU A 256 11.26 19.82 1.82
N MET A 257 9.98 20.13 1.66
CA MET A 257 8.86 19.36 2.19
C MET A 257 7.82 19.17 1.08
N THR A 258 7.33 17.95 0.95
CA THR A 258 6.30 17.55 0.01
C THR A 258 4.91 17.91 0.52
N MET A 259 3.90 17.88 -0.36
CA MET A 259 2.52 18.07 0.06
C MET A 259 2.05 16.87 0.89
N GLU A 260 2.51 15.66 0.57
CA GLU A 260 2.22 14.45 1.35
C GLU A 260 2.71 14.58 2.79
N GLU A 261 3.99 14.91 3.01
CA GLU A 261 4.56 15.04 4.36
C GLU A 261 3.83 16.09 5.19
N MET A 262 3.50 17.23 4.58
CA MET A 262 2.76 18.29 5.26
C MET A 262 1.33 17.85 5.61
N THR A 263 0.68 17.13 4.69
CA THR A 263 -0.66 16.56 4.90
C THR A 263 -0.65 15.55 6.04
N LEU A 264 0.30 14.61 6.06
CA LEU A 264 0.43 13.60 7.09
C LEU A 264 0.87 14.17 8.45
N THR A 265 1.59 15.29 8.48
CA THR A 265 1.96 15.98 9.72
C THR A 265 0.74 16.58 10.43
N TYR A 266 -0.20 17.18 9.69
CA TYR A 266 -1.36 17.87 10.28
C TYR A 266 -2.64 17.03 10.33
N PHE A 267 -2.81 16.10 9.39
CA PHE A 267 -4.00 15.27 9.24
C PHE A 267 -3.73 13.74 9.23
N PRO A 268 -2.84 13.18 10.09
CA PRO A 268 -2.54 11.74 10.07
C PRO A 268 -3.78 10.90 10.44
N HIS A 269 -4.60 11.38 11.37
CA HIS A 269 -5.88 10.78 11.74
C HIS A 269 -6.91 10.66 10.59
N ILE A 270 -6.71 11.37 9.47
CA ILE A 270 -7.57 11.26 8.27
C ILE A 270 -6.92 10.33 7.26
N PHE A 271 -5.66 10.56 6.92
CA PHE A 271 -5.00 9.91 5.77
C PHE A 271 -4.19 8.67 6.13
N GLN A 272 -3.64 8.60 7.36
CA GLN A 272 -2.86 7.46 7.83
C GLN A 272 -3.72 6.44 8.57
N MET A 273 -4.67 6.90 9.39
CA MET A 273 -5.52 6.00 10.20
C MET A 273 -6.19 4.86 9.40
N PRO A 274 -6.75 5.07 8.19
CA PRO A 274 -7.30 3.97 7.41
C PRO A 274 -6.24 2.93 7.04
N ARG A 275 -5.01 3.37 6.72
CA ARG A 275 -3.88 2.48 6.42
C ARG A 275 -3.47 1.67 7.64
N ASP A 276 -3.38 2.30 8.81
CA ASP A 276 -3.03 1.61 10.06
C ASP A 276 -4.05 0.53 10.43
N LEU A 277 -5.34 0.83 10.25
CA LEU A 277 -6.42 -0.13 10.46
C LEU A 277 -6.36 -1.27 9.45
N TYR A 278 -6.09 -0.97 8.17
CA TYR A 278 -5.91 -1.96 7.11
C TYR A 278 -4.71 -2.86 7.38
N LEU A 279 -3.52 -2.29 7.62
CA LEU A 279 -2.29 -3.02 7.93
C LEU A 279 -2.50 -3.98 9.11
N THR A 280 -3.13 -3.48 10.17
CA THR A 280 -3.44 -4.30 11.35
C THR A 280 -4.39 -5.45 11.00
N ALA A 281 -5.45 -5.18 10.26
CA ALA A 281 -6.44 -6.17 9.90
C ALA A 281 -5.88 -7.23 8.93
N MET A 282 -5.09 -6.80 7.95
CA MET A 282 -4.42 -7.66 6.98
C MET A 282 -3.38 -8.57 7.66
N LEU A 283 -2.62 -8.02 8.62
CA LEU A 283 -1.67 -8.81 9.40
C LEU A 283 -2.39 -9.87 10.25
N LYS A 284 -3.53 -9.53 10.86
CA LYS A 284 -4.40 -10.50 11.56
C LYS A 284 -5.02 -11.54 10.64
N GLU A 285 -5.30 -11.20 9.39
CA GLU A 285 -5.86 -12.13 8.39
C GLU A 285 -4.81 -13.11 7.87
N THR A 286 -3.55 -12.67 7.77
CA THR A 286 -2.42 -13.51 7.35
C THR A 286 -2.06 -14.55 8.43
N PHE A 287 -2.19 -14.16 9.70
CA PHE A 287 -1.72 -14.90 10.87
C PHE A 287 -2.28 -16.33 11.10
N PRO A 288 -3.58 -16.64 10.92
CA PRO A 288 -4.13 -17.95 11.30
C PRO A 288 -3.59 -19.14 10.48
N ALA A 289 -2.80 -18.88 9.44
CA ALA A 289 -2.24 -19.89 8.56
C ALA A 289 -0.75 -20.17 8.81
N ILE A 290 -0.08 -19.44 9.72
CA ILE A 290 1.39 -19.36 9.82
C ILE A 290 1.85 -19.29 11.28
N ASP A 291 2.87 -20.07 11.64
CA ASP A 291 3.41 -20.11 13.01
C ASP A 291 4.30 -18.89 13.34
N GLN A 292 5.06 -18.37 12.37
CA GLN A 292 6.01 -17.26 12.61
C GLN A 292 5.96 -16.24 11.48
N THR A 293 5.57 -15.00 11.83
CA THR A 293 5.49 -13.87 10.89
C THR A 293 6.36 -12.71 11.37
N VAL A 294 7.09 -12.10 10.45
CA VAL A 294 7.81 -10.85 10.71
C VAL A 294 7.25 -9.77 9.81
N ALA A 295 6.82 -8.66 10.39
CA ALA A 295 6.20 -7.54 9.69
C ALA A 295 7.12 -6.30 9.71
N PHE A 296 7.47 -5.76 8.55
CA PHE A 296 8.22 -4.50 8.42
C PHE A 296 7.31 -3.40 7.91
N VAL A 297 7.15 -2.36 8.72
CA VAL A 297 6.30 -1.21 8.45
C VAL A 297 7.08 0.08 8.69
N GLY A 298 6.73 1.15 8.00
CA GLY A 298 7.26 2.48 8.26
C GLY A 298 7.02 2.89 9.70
N ALA A 299 7.97 3.59 10.31
CA ALA A 299 7.92 4.00 11.71
C ALA A 299 6.58 4.64 12.15
N PRO A 300 5.89 5.47 11.33
CA PRO A 300 4.60 6.04 11.71
C PRO A 300 3.49 5.02 11.99
N HIS A 301 3.57 3.82 11.40
CA HIS A 301 2.56 2.76 11.53
C HIS A 301 2.78 1.87 12.75
N PHE A 302 3.97 1.92 13.36
CA PHE A 302 4.40 1.00 14.41
C PHE A 302 3.50 1.04 15.66
N VAL A 303 3.36 2.21 16.28
CA VAL A 303 2.53 2.36 17.50
C VAL A 303 1.04 2.20 17.20
N PRO A 304 0.47 2.74 16.10
CA PRO A 304 -0.92 2.46 15.75
C PRO A 304 -1.24 0.96 15.64
N ILE A 305 -0.41 0.17 14.96
CA ILE A 305 -0.62 -1.27 14.81
C ILE A 305 -0.62 -1.97 16.18
N GLN A 306 0.33 -1.65 17.05
CA GLN A 306 0.36 -2.16 18.43
C GLN A 306 -0.94 -1.85 19.19
N ARG A 307 -1.46 -0.62 19.07
CA ARG A 307 -2.69 -0.19 19.74
C ARG A 307 -3.95 -0.85 19.16
N TYR A 308 -3.95 -1.18 17.88
CA TYR A 308 -5.07 -1.85 17.20
C TYR A 308 -4.99 -3.37 17.25
N TRP A 309 -3.91 -3.91 17.82
CA TRP A 309 -3.70 -5.34 18.07
C TRP A 309 -4.57 -5.87 19.22
N VAL A 310 -5.88 -5.78 19.01
CA VAL A 310 -6.92 -6.24 19.93
C VAL A 310 -7.63 -7.42 19.29
N GLY A 311 -7.86 -8.49 20.05
CA GLY A 311 -8.59 -9.67 19.58
C GLY A 311 -10.10 -9.39 19.36
N PRO A 312 -10.82 -10.32 18.71
CA PRO A 312 -12.27 -10.22 18.58
C PRO A 312 -12.97 -10.27 19.96
N PRO A 313 -14.16 -9.67 20.11
CA PRO A 313 -14.92 -8.92 19.11
C PRO A 313 -14.56 -7.41 19.04
N ALA A 314 -13.67 -6.93 19.90
CA ALA A 314 -13.36 -5.50 20.04
C ALA A 314 -12.26 -5.02 19.06
N GLY A 315 -11.57 -5.93 18.38
CA GLY A 315 -10.55 -5.63 17.38
C GLY A 315 -11.11 -5.32 15.99
N ILE A 316 -10.37 -4.52 15.23
CA ILE A 316 -10.58 -4.36 13.79
C ILE A 316 -10.36 -5.71 13.08
N ASN A 317 -11.23 -6.03 12.12
CA ASN A 317 -11.11 -7.18 11.20
C ASN A 317 -11.01 -6.73 9.74
N TYR A 318 -10.68 -7.66 8.83
CA TYR A 318 -10.42 -7.36 7.43
C TYR A 318 -11.63 -6.73 6.72
N THR A 319 -12.82 -7.32 6.87
CA THR A 319 -14.08 -6.80 6.29
C THR A 319 -14.39 -5.37 6.73
N GLN A 320 -14.13 -5.03 7.99
CA GLN A 320 -14.32 -3.67 8.51
C GLN A 320 -13.27 -2.70 7.95
N ALA A 321 -12.02 -3.15 7.79
CA ALA A 321 -10.94 -2.32 7.29
C ALA A 321 -11.04 -2.06 5.78
N THR A 322 -11.62 -2.99 5.02
CA THR A 322 -11.83 -2.87 3.57
C THR A 322 -13.19 -2.30 3.18
N HIS A 323 -14.08 -2.07 4.15
CA HIS A 323 -15.40 -1.51 3.88
C HIS A 323 -15.31 -0.14 3.19
N ILE A 324 -15.95 -0.01 2.04
CA ILE A 324 -16.11 1.27 1.33
C ILE A 324 -17.45 1.87 1.76
N PRO A 325 -17.47 3.04 2.42
CA PRO A 325 -18.71 3.71 2.79
C PRO A 325 -19.57 4.04 1.56
N PRO A 326 -20.89 4.15 1.70
CA PRO A 326 -21.74 4.61 0.60
C PRO A 326 -21.39 6.05 0.21
N LYS A 327 -21.60 6.41 -1.06
CA LYS A 327 -21.36 7.77 -1.56
C LYS A 327 -22.15 8.81 -0.75
N ILE A 328 -21.56 9.99 -0.58
CA ILE A 328 -22.24 11.10 0.07
C ILE A 328 -23.41 11.54 -0.83
N PRO A 329 -24.64 11.68 -0.28
CA PRO A 329 -25.79 12.09 -1.08
C PRO A 329 -25.58 13.43 -1.77
N ASN A 330 -26.13 13.56 -2.99
CA ASN A 330 -26.15 14.79 -3.80
C ASN A 330 -24.79 15.28 -4.33
N GLU A 331 -23.72 14.47 -4.27
CA GLU A 331 -22.48 14.79 -4.95
C GLU A 331 -22.56 14.47 -6.45
N THR A 332 -22.24 15.46 -7.30
CA THR A 332 -22.20 15.27 -8.76
C THR A 332 -20.91 14.57 -9.20
N PRO A 333 -20.87 13.95 -10.39
CA PRO A 333 -19.63 13.39 -10.95
C PRO A 333 -18.46 14.38 -10.95
N GLU A 334 -18.69 15.64 -11.29
CA GLU A 334 -17.68 16.69 -11.28
C GLU A 334 -17.10 16.95 -9.89
N MET A 335 -17.95 16.92 -8.85
CA MET A 335 -17.51 17.07 -7.46
C MET A 335 -16.64 15.89 -7.02
N LEU A 336 -17.02 14.66 -7.43
CA LEU A 336 -16.24 13.46 -7.13
C LEU A 336 -14.87 13.51 -7.80
N ILE A 337 -14.82 13.89 -9.08
CA ILE A 337 -13.58 14.05 -9.85
C ILE A 337 -12.68 15.11 -9.22
N GLU A 338 -13.26 16.23 -8.78
CA GLU A 338 -12.51 17.29 -8.12
C GLU A 338 -11.90 16.83 -6.78
N LYS A 339 -12.65 16.06 -5.97
CA LYS A 339 -12.09 15.45 -4.75
C LYS A 339 -10.88 14.60 -5.05
N GLN A 340 -10.96 13.77 -6.10
CA GLN A 340 -9.86 12.89 -6.48
C GLN A 340 -8.65 13.67 -6.98
N ALA A 341 -8.85 14.78 -7.70
CA ALA A 341 -7.76 15.68 -8.08
C ALA A 341 -7.07 16.31 -6.85
N LEU A 342 -7.85 16.77 -5.86
CA LEU A 342 -7.31 17.31 -4.61
C LEU A 342 -6.54 16.24 -3.81
N PHE A 343 -7.05 15.03 -3.80
CA PHE A 343 -6.44 13.88 -3.15
C PHE A 343 -5.10 13.49 -3.78
N ASP A 344 -4.98 13.48 -5.12
CA ASP A 344 -3.72 13.27 -5.83
C ASP A 344 -2.68 14.33 -5.43
N LEU A 345 -3.08 15.58 -5.26
CA LEU A 345 -2.19 16.66 -4.80
C LEU A 345 -1.85 16.59 -3.31
N LEU A 346 -2.78 16.17 -2.45
CA LEU A 346 -2.56 16.10 -1.00
C LEU A 346 -1.65 14.95 -0.59
N LEU A 347 -1.71 13.82 -1.30
CA LEU A 347 -0.87 12.65 -1.01
C LEU A 347 0.31 12.49 -1.98
N ASP A 348 0.50 13.43 -2.92
CA ASP A 348 1.50 13.35 -3.99
C ASP A 348 1.49 12.00 -4.76
N THR A 349 0.33 11.36 -4.90
CA THR A 349 0.16 10.11 -5.66
C THR A 349 -0.61 10.34 -6.97
N LYS A 350 -0.43 9.43 -7.93
CA LYS A 350 -1.09 9.47 -9.27
C LYS A 350 -1.94 8.23 -9.52
N VAL A 351 -2.80 7.88 -8.56
CA VAL A 351 -3.52 6.59 -8.49
C VAL A 351 -4.21 6.24 -9.79
N TRP A 352 -4.99 7.19 -10.32
CA TRP A 352 -5.85 6.99 -11.47
C TRP A 352 -5.14 7.23 -12.80
N GLY A 353 -3.88 7.67 -12.76
CA GLY A 353 -2.99 7.76 -13.92
C GLY A 353 -2.11 6.53 -14.09
N GLN A 354 -2.17 5.55 -13.19
CA GLN A 354 -1.33 4.36 -13.25
C GLN A 354 -1.72 3.45 -14.42
N ASN A 355 -0.71 2.92 -15.12
CA ASN A 355 -0.90 2.12 -16.34
C ASN A 355 -1.69 0.82 -16.11
N TYR A 356 -1.75 0.34 -14.86
CA TYR A 356 -2.43 -0.90 -14.50
C TYR A 356 -3.91 -0.70 -14.12
N ILE A 357 -4.40 0.55 -14.04
CA ILE A 357 -5.81 0.85 -13.76
C ILE A 357 -6.57 1.03 -15.06
N THR A 358 -7.61 0.23 -15.29
CA THR A 358 -8.44 0.35 -16.51
C THR A 358 -9.57 1.36 -16.36
N ASN A 359 -10.14 1.49 -15.15
CA ASN A 359 -11.17 2.45 -14.79
C ASN A 359 -10.64 3.55 -13.84
N PRO A 360 -10.18 4.70 -14.36
CA PRO A 360 -9.71 5.81 -13.53
C PRO A 360 -10.83 6.59 -12.82
N PHE A 361 -12.11 6.24 -13.07
CA PHE A 361 -13.30 6.90 -12.52
C PHE A 361 -14.18 5.94 -11.73
N GLN A 362 -13.59 4.96 -11.05
CA GLN A 362 -14.32 3.95 -10.27
C GLN A 362 -15.23 4.56 -9.18
N TYR A 363 -14.91 5.76 -8.73
CA TYR A 363 -15.72 6.56 -7.80
C TYR A 363 -16.97 7.18 -8.45
N VAL A 364 -17.04 7.27 -9.79
CA VAL A 364 -18.24 7.69 -10.53
C VAL A 364 -19.08 6.46 -10.90
N HIS A 365 -18.50 5.50 -11.62
CA HIS A 365 -19.11 4.21 -11.98
C HIS A 365 -18.14 3.08 -11.71
N GLU A 366 -18.62 1.95 -11.18
CA GLU A 366 -17.79 0.79 -10.85
C GLU A 366 -17.14 0.19 -12.11
N CYS A 367 -17.90 0.05 -13.20
CA CYS A 367 -17.40 -0.41 -14.48
C CYS A 367 -17.21 0.75 -15.45
N ILE A 368 -16.06 0.78 -16.14
CA ILE A 368 -15.78 1.81 -17.16
C ILE A 368 -16.71 1.70 -18.37
N THR A 369 -17.22 0.50 -18.69
CA THR A 369 -18.13 0.29 -19.83
C THR A 369 -19.48 0.95 -19.63
N ASP A 370 -19.83 1.28 -18.39
CA ASP A 370 -21.09 1.95 -18.05
C ASP A 370 -21.01 3.46 -18.28
N ILE A 371 -19.81 3.99 -18.56
CA ILE A 371 -19.58 5.40 -18.82
C ILE A 371 -19.63 5.65 -20.34
N PRO A 372 -20.58 6.47 -20.83
CA PRO A 372 -20.59 6.87 -22.24
C PRO A 372 -19.27 7.53 -22.65
N THR A 373 -18.79 7.27 -23.87
CA THR A 373 -17.48 7.78 -24.33
C THR A 373 -17.36 9.30 -24.21
N LYS A 374 -18.44 10.03 -24.51
CA LYS A 374 -18.51 11.49 -24.39
C LYS A 374 -18.32 11.96 -22.94
N ASP A 375 -18.92 11.26 -21.99
CA ASP A 375 -18.81 11.59 -20.57
C ASP A 375 -17.42 11.24 -20.04
N LEU A 376 -16.85 10.13 -20.49
CA LEU A 376 -15.48 9.75 -20.16
C LEU A 376 -14.45 10.80 -20.63
N GLU A 377 -14.60 11.33 -21.85
CA GLU A 377 -13.75 12.41 -22.35
C GLU A 377 -13.92 13.70 -21.54
N HIS A 378 -15.17 14.05 -21.20
CA HIS A 378 -15.49 15.19 -20.33
C HIS A 378 -14.86 15.03 -18.95
N PHE A 379 -14.99 13.88 -18.31
CA PHE A 379 -14.42 13.59 -16.99
C PHE A 379 -12.89 13.68 -17.00
N LYS A 380 -12.22 13.11 -18.02
CA LYS A 380 -10.77 13.25 -18.21
C LYS A 380 -10.35 14.72 -18.35
N LYS A 381 -11.09 15.50 -19.13
CA LYS A 381 -10.81 16.93 -19.31
C LYS A 381 -11.02 17.70 -18.00
N HIS A 382 -12.11 17.43 -17.29
CA HIS A 382 -12.43 18.07 -16.02
C HIS A 382 -11.36 17.77 -14.95
N PHE A 383 -10.95 16.51 -14.83
CA PHE A 383 -9.87 16.10 -13.92
C PHE A 383 -8.57 16.87 -14.19
N LYS A 384 -8.13 16.92 -15.45
CA LYS A 384 -6.92 17.69 -15.85
C LYS A 384 -7.04 19.17 -15.52
N ASN A 385 -8.21 19.76 -15.75
CA ASN A 385 -8.46 21.16 -15.41
C ASN A 385 -8.38 21.41 -13.90
N MET A 386 -8.92 20.52 -13.07
CA MET A 386 -8.87 20.65 -11.60
C MET A 386 -7.45 20.51 -11.07
N ILE A 387 -6.70 19.51 -11.54
CA ILE A 387 -5.27 19.36 -11.18
C ILE A 387 -4.49 20.62 -11.55
N ALA A 388 -4.66 21.14 -12.77
CA ALA A 388 -3.96 22.35 -13.22
C ALA A 388 -4.36 23.58 -12.40
N HIS A 389 -5.64 23.74 -12.09
CA HIS A 389 -6.16 24.84 -11.27
C HIS A 389 -5.52 24.84 -9.88
N TYR A 390 -5.56 23.70 -9.18
CA TYR A 390 -5.03 23.59 -7.83
C TYR A 390 -3.50 23.69 -7.81
N THR A 391 -2.80 23.00 -8.71
CA THR A 391 -1.33 23.13 -8.86
C THR A 391 -0.91 24.59 -9.04
N THR A 392 -1.57 25.33 -9.94
CA THR A 392 -1.30 26.75 -10.15
C THR A 392 -1.57 27.59 -8.90
N SER A 393 -2.64 27.29 -8.16
CA SER A 393 -2.99 27.97 -6.91
C SER A 393 -1.93 27.73 -5.81
N ARG A 394 -1.46 26.49 -5.67
CA ARG A 394 -0.37 26.11 -4.76
C ARG A 394 0.91 26.86 -5.10
N ASP A 395 1.35 26.78 -6.35
CA ASP A 395 2.65 27.32 -6.77
C ASP A 395 2.69 28.85 -6.63
N LYS A 396 1.56 29.53 -6.88
CA LYS A 396 1.41 30.97 -6.62
C LYS A 396 1.58 31.34 -5.15
N LYS A 397 1.07 30.52 -4.22
CA LYS A 397 1.17 30.76 -2.78
C LYS A 397 2.57 30.48 -2.23
N ILE A 398 3.22 29.40 -2.69
CA ILE A 398 4.55 29.00 -2.21
C ILE A 398 5.64 29.95 -2.75
N ASN A 399 5.40 30.64 -3.88
CA ASN A 399 6.36 31.55 -4.51
C ASN A 399 7.76 30.92 -4.65
N LEU A 400 7.82 29.74 -5.26
CA LEU A 400 9.06 28.96 -5.47
C LEU A 400 10.17 29.74 -6.18
N LYS A 401 9.87 30.84 -6.89
CA LYS A 401 10.87 31.70 -7.55
C LYS A 401 11.74 32.51 -6.59
N ALA A 402 11.32 32.66 -5.33
CA ALA A 402 12.11 33.31 -4.28
C ALA A 402 13.04 32.32 -3.54
N ILE A 403 12.87 31.01 -3.78
CA ILE A 403 13.68 29.94 -3.22
C ILE A 403 14.75 29.63 -4.28
N LYS A 404 15.92 30.26 -4.14
CA LYS A 404 17.09 30.02 -4.99
C LYS A 404 18.20 29.40 -4.17
#